data_AF-F6SWF5-F1
#
_entry.id   AF-F6SWF5-F1
#
_cell.length_a   1.000
_cell.length_b   1.000
_cell.length_c   1.000
_cell.angle_alpha   90.00
_cell.angle_beta   90.00
_cell.angle_gamma   90.00
#
_symmetry.space_group_name_H-M   'P 1'
#
loop_
_entity.id
_entity.type
_entity.pdbx_description
1 polymer ?
#
loop_
_entity_poly.entity_id
_entity_poly.type
_entity_poly.pdbx_seq_one_letter_code
_entity_poly.pdbx_strand_id
1 'polypeptide(L)'
;MCDVLKDLHKVKLKSVTRSPGGTPTNKKPLTEPNAADPAAFIAAALRKKFAHRKRCDSPSDSPEPRRSKDKEWEDSPPKFGQHLLKKRGQVNDVVS
;
A
#
# COMPACT_ATOMS: atom_id res chain seq x y z
N MET A 1 21.53 -31.37 -32.93
CA MET A 1 20.76 -30.93 -31.75
C MET A 1 21.63 -30.80 -30.49
N CYS A 2 22.59 -31.70 -30.25
CA CYS A 2 23.51 -31.61 -29.10
C CYS A 2 24.35 -30.33 -29.05
N ASP A 3 24.61 -29.70 -30.21
CA ASP A 3 25.37 -28.44 -30.30
C ASP A 3 24.70 -27.27 -29.56
N VAL A 4 23.37 -27.28 -29.46
CA VAL A 4 22.58 -26.24 -28.77
C VAL A 4 22.78 -26.30 -27.25
N LEU A 5 23.03 -27.49 -26.70
CA LEU A 5 23.18 -27.69 -25.25
C LEU A 5 24.61 -27.49 -24.76
N LYS A 6 25.59 -27.33 -25.66
CA LYS A 6 27.02 -27.20 -25.31
C LYS A 6 27.30 -26.00 -24.42
N ASP A 7 26.51 -24.94 -24.51
CA ASP A 7 26.78 -23.70 -23.78
C ASP A 7 26.05 -23.61 -22.43
N LEU A 8 25.24 -24.61 -22.06
CA LEU A 8 24.53 -24.61 -20.77
C LEU A 8 25.45 -24.54 -19.56
N HIS A 9 26.62 -25.20 -19.62
CA HIS A 9 27.60 -25.16 -18.54
C HIS A 9 28.32 -23.80 -18.41
N LYS A 10 28.20 -22.92 -19.41
CA LYS A 10 28.81 -21.58 -19.40
C LYS A 10 27.94 -20.57 -18.63
N VAL A 11 26.66 -20.88 -18.43
CA VAL A 11 25.72 -20.03 -17.67
C VAL A 11 25.88 -20.32 -16.18
N LYS A 12 26.24 -19.29 -15.40
CA LYS A 12 26.28 -19.35 -13.93
C LYS A 12 25.24 -18.41 -13.34
N LEU A 13 24.51 -18.87 -12.32
CA LEU A 13 23.62 -18.01 -11.54
C LEU A 13 24.43 -17.22 -10.50
N LYS A 14 24.06 -15.96 -10.29
CA LYS A 14 24.64 -15.15 -9.21
C LYS A 14 23.99 -15.51 -7.88
N SER A 15 24.78 -15.71 -6.83
CA SER A 15 24.25 -15.82 -5.47
C SER A 15 23.68 -14.46 -5.02
N VAL A 16 22.45 -14.46 -4.52
CA VAL A 16 21.76 -13.29 -3.98
C VAL A 16 21.51 -13.53 -2.51
N THR A 17 21.76 -12.54 -1.67
CA THR A 17 21.44 -12.58 -0.25
C THR A 17 19.93 -12.77 -0.06
N ARG A 18 19.53 -13.78 0.71
CA ARG A 18 18.12 -14.10 0.97
C ARG A 18 17.82 -13.91 2.45
N SER A 19 16.61 -13.49 2.75
CA SER A 19 16.10 -13.54 4.13
C SER A 19 15.90 -15.00 4.56
N PRO A 20 15.74 -15.29 5.86
CA PRO A 20 15.48 -16.65 6.36
C PRO A 20 14.29 -17.36 5.67
N GLY A 21 13.30 -16.60 5.18
CA GLY A 21 12.16 -17.11 4.41
C GLY A 21 12.40 -17.28 2.90
N GLY A 22 13.65 -17.21 2.42
CA GLY A 22 13.99 -17.46 1.02
C GLY A 22 13.59 -16.35 0.04
N THR A 23 13.06 -15.22 0.50
CA THR A 23 12.81 -14.09 -0.43
C THR A 23 14.13 -13.40 -0.73
N PRO A 24 14.49 -13.18 -2.01
CA PRO A 24 15.69 -12.40 -2.33
C PRO A 24 15.56 -11.00 -1.74
N THR A 25 16.57 -10.59 -0.98
CA THR A 25 16.61 -9.27 -0.35
C THR A 25 16.86 -8.22 -1.43
N ASN A 26 15.80 -7.73 -2.05
CA ASN A 26 15.91 -6.57 -2.93
C ASN A 26 16.33 -5.37 -2.09
N LYS A 27 17.54 -4.87 -2.34
CA LYS A 27 17.97 -3.57 -1.82
C LYS A 27 16.97 -2.56 -2.36
N LYS A 28 16.17 -1.97 -1.47
CA LYS A 28 15.24 -0.90 -1.84
C LYS A 28 16.05 0.17 -2.57
N PRO A 29 15.69 0.56 -3.81
CA PRO A 29 16.37 1.66 -4.45
C PRO A 29 16.23 2.88 -3.55
N LEU A 30 17.37 3.49 -3.20
CA LEU A 30 17.45 4.75 -2.45
C LEU A 30 17.09 5.92 -3.39
N THR A 31 16.03 5.76 -4.17
CA THR A 31 15.55 6.81 -5.06
C THR A 31 14.48 7.54 -4.30
N GLU A 32 14.73 8.82 -4.04
CA GLU A 32 13.70 9.73 -3.58
C GLU A 32 12.47 9.59 -4.48
N PRO A 33 11.27 9.46 -3.90
CA PRO A 33 10.08 9.17 -4.67
C PRO A 33 9.89 10.26 -5.74
N ASN A 34 10.00 9.86 -7.02
CA ASN A 34 9.65 10.76 -8.10
C ASN A 34 8.16 11.10 -7.97
N ALA A 35 7.83 12.37 -7.77
CA ALA A 35 6.45 12.82 -7.58
C ALA A 35 5.56 12.57 -8.80
N ALA A 36 6.14 12.26 -9.97
CA ALA A 36 5.42 11.92 -11.19
C ALA A 36 4.99 10.44 -11.27
N ASP A 37 5.52 9.55 -10.41
CA ASP A 37 5.11 8.14 -10.37
C ASP A 37 3.98 7.93 -9.34
N PRO A 38 2.76 7.52 -9.77
CA PRO A 38 1.65 7.27 -8.84
C PRO A 38 1.99 6.17 -7.82
N ALA A 39 2.81 5.17 -8.17
CA ALA A 39 3.21 4.13 -7.24
C ALA A 39 4.14 4.69 -6.15
N ALA A 40 5.07 5.57 -6.51
CA ALA A 40 5.94 6.27 -5.56
C ALA A 40 5.14 7.15 -4.58
N PHE A 41 4.13 7.88 -5.07
CA PHE A 41 3.25 8.70 -4.23
C PHE A 41 2.46 7.85 -3.22
N ILE A 42 1.84 6.76 -3.68
CA ILE A 42 1.10 5.83 -2.81
C ILE A 42 2.04 5.21 -1.77
N ALA A 43 3.22 4.76 -2.19
CA ALA A 43 4.22 4.18 -1.28
C ALA A 43 4.69 5.19 -0.21
N ALA A 44 4.88 6.46 -0.57
CA ALA A 44 5.21 7.53 0.39
C ALA A 44 4.07 7.76 1.40
N ALA A 45 2.82 7.86 0.93
CA ALA A 45 1.66 8.05 1.77
C ALA A 45 1.46 6.89 2.76
N LEU A 46 1.60 5.65 2.30
CA LEU A 46 1.51 4.45 3.15
C LEU A 46 2.65 4.43 4.20
N ARG A 47 3.89 4.73 3.79
CA ARG A 47 5.03 4.83 4.72
C ARG A 47 4.77 5.85 5.83
N LYS A 48 4.19 7.01 5.49
CA LYS A 48 3.82 8.06 6.44
C LYS A 48 2.69 7.63 7.37
N LYS A 49 1.61 7.06 6.83
CA LYS A 49 0.43 6.60 7.58
C LYS A 49 0.77 5.53 8.62
N PHE A 50 1.68 4.63 8.30
CA PHE A 50 2.05 3.49 9.14
C PHE A 50 3.40 3.66 9.85
N ALA A 51 4.01 4.85 9.83
CA ALA A 51 5.31 5.09 10.45
C ALA A 51 5.34 4.72 11.96
N HIS A 52 4.24 4.96 12.67
CA HIS A 52 4.07 4.60 14.08
C HIS A 52 4.09 3.08 14.32
N ARG A 53 3.56 2.27 13.38
CA ARG A 53 3.45 0.81 13.53
C ARG A 53 4.81 0.10 13.42
N LYS A 54 5.77 0.68 12.71
CA LYS A 54 7.10 0.08 12.49
C LYS A 54 7.92 -0.10 13.76
N ARG A 55 7.65 0.69 14.81
CA ARG A 55 8.35 0.58 16.10
C ARG A 55 7.69 -0.44 17.04
N CYS A 56 6.39 -0.70 16.85
CA CYS A 56 5.60 -1.53 17.77
C CYS A 56 5.47 -2.98 17.30
N ASP A 57 5.46 -3.24 15.99
CA ASP A 57 5.33 -4.59 15.44
C ASP A 57 6.51 -4.88 14.49
N SER A 58 7.59 -5.48 14.99
CA SER A 58 8.46 -6.29 14.15
C SER A 58 7.74 -7.61 13.86
N PRO A 59 7.33 -7.91 12.62
CA PRO A 59 6.64 -9.16 12.30
C PRO A 59 7.70 -10.23 12.06
N SER A 60 8.50 -10.50 13.08
CA SER A 60 9.36 -11.68 13.12
C SER A 60 8.88 -12.44 14.34
N ASP A 61 8.07 -13.48 14.09
CA ASP A 61 7.65 -14.48 15.07
C ASP A 61 6.37 -14.18 15.91
N SER A 62 5.21 -14.15 15.27
CA SER A 62 3.97 -14.47 15.98
C SER A 62 2.90 -15.04 15.02
N PRO A 63 2.30 -16.21 15.33
CA PRO A 63 1.23 -16.83 14.54
C PRO A 63 -0.16 -16.28 14.87
N GLU A 64 -0.27 -15.07 15.44
CA GLU A 64 -1.58 -14.48 15.75
C GLU A 64 -2.24 -13.89 14.48
N PRO A 65 -3.52 -14.21 14.21
CA PRO A 65 -4.24 -13.59 13.11
C PRO A 65 -4.28 -12.09 13.38
N ARG A 66 -3.76 -11.31 12.44
CA ARG A 66 -3.89 -9.84 12.45
C ARG A 66 -5.37 -9.56 12.69
N ARG A 67 -5.72 -9.09 13.90
CA ARG A 67 -7.10 -8.65 14.19
C ARG A 67 -7.51 -7.76 13.03
N SER A 68 -8.40 -8.28 12.19
CA SER A 68 -9.22 -7.46 11.33
C SER A 68 -9.94 -6.55 12.30
N LYS A 69 -9.40 -5.34 12.46
CA LYS A 69 -10.17 -4.27 13.03
C LYS A 69 -11.13 -3.96 11.92
N ASP A 70 -12.23 -4.71 11.90
CA ASP A 70 -13.40 -4.42 11.12
C ASP A 70 -13.65 -2.95 11.40
N LYS A 71 -13.29 -2.12 10.41
CA LYS A 71 -13.77 -0.75 10.39
C LYS A 71 -15.21 -0.92 10.01
N GLU A 72 -16.00 -1.24 11.03
CA GLU A 72 -17.39 -0.85 11.10
C GLU A 72 -17.39 0.60 10.67
N TRP A 73 -17.85 0.80 9.44
CA TRP A 73 -18.12 2.11 8.91
C TRP A 73 -19.25 2.60 9.82
N GLU A 74 -18.88 3.27 10.89
CA GLU A 74 -19.84 4.01 11.68
C GLU A 74 -20.42 5.01 10.68
N ASP A 75 -21.67 4.78 10.28
CA ASP A 75 -22.53 5.78 9.66
C ASP A 75 -22.81 6.85 10.72
N SER A 76 -21.72 7.49 11.16
CA SER A 76 -21.74 8.48 12.22
C SER A 76 -22.60 9.61 11.68
N PRO A 77 -23.72 9.94 12.35
CA PRO A 77 -24.54 11.04 11.92
C PRO A 77 -23.65 12.28 11.80
N PRO A 78 -23.87 13.11 10.76
CA PRO A 78 -23.04 14.26 10.49
C PRO A 78 -22.80 15.05 11.77
N LYS A 79 -21.52 15.26 12.13
CA LYS A 79 -21.11 15.94 13.38
C LYS A 79 -21.51 17.42 13.45
N PHE A 80 -22.26 17.90 12.46
CA PHE A 80 -22.72 19.26 12.35
C PHE A 80 -24.22 19.33 12.62
N GLY A 81 -24.64 20.30 13.45
CA GLY A 81 -26.04 20.48 13.80
C GLY A 81 -26.92 20.77 12.57
N GLN A 82 -28.21 20.42 12.64
CA GLN A 82 -29.16 20.54 11.54
C GLN A 82 -29.24 21.94 10.90
N HIS A 83 -28.90 22.99 11.65
CA HIS A 83 -28.82 24.36 11.14
C HIS A 83 -27.68 24.61 10.14
N LEU A 84 -26.64 23.78 10.16
CA LEU A 84 -25.53 23.79 9.18
C LEU A 84 -25.90 23.03 7.89
N LEU A 85 -26.97 22.22 7.91
CA LEU A 85 -27.52 21.62 6.70
C LEU A 85 -28.25 22.73 5.92
N LYS A 86 -27.57 23.30 4.92
CA LYS A 86 -28.19 24.26 3.99
C LYS A 86 -29.37 23.58 3.30
N LYS A 87 -30.59 24.07 3.53
CA LYS A 87 -31.75 23.72 2.69
C LYS A 87 -31.43 24.17 1.26
N ARG A 88 -31.42 23.22 0.31
CA ARG A 88 -31.41 23.57 -1.12
C ARG A 88 -32.70 24.33 -1.43
N GLY A 89 -32.57 25.49 -2.06
CA GLY A 89 -33.70 26.32 -2.47
C GLY A 89 -34.60 25.54 -3.43
N GLN A 90 -35.91 25.58 -3.20
CA GLN A 90 -36.89 25.18 -4.19
C GLN A 90 -36.74 26.13 -5.37
N VAL A 91 -36.36 25.59 -6.53
CA VAL A 91 -36.50 26.31 -7.80
C VAL A 91 -37.99 26.29 -8.13
N ASN A 92 -38.62 27.46 -8.09
CA ASN A 92 -39.97 27.61 -8.62
C ASN A 92 -39.83 27.66 -10.15
N ASP A 93 -40.37 26.66 -10.84
CA ASP A 93 -40.58 26.74 -12.28
C ASP A 93 -41.56 27.88 -12.56
N VAL A 94 -41.09 28.89 -13.30
CA VAL A 94 -41.94 29.91 -13.91
C VAL A 94 -42.28 29.41 -15.31
N VAL A 95 -43.47 28.82 -15.43
CA VAL A 95 -44.22 28.55 -16.67
C VAL A 95 -45.69 28.63 -16.25
N SER A 96 -46.62 29.40 -16.81
CA SER A 96 -46.70 30.24 -18.01
C SER A 96 -47.73 31.33 -17.76
#